data_AF-A0A5C6RSI2-F1
#
_entry.id   AF-A0A5C6RSI2-F1
#
_cell.length_a   1.000
_cell.length_b   1.000
_cell.length_c   1.000
_cell.angle_alpha   90.00
_cell.angle_beta   90.00
_cell.angle_gamma   90.00
#
_symmetry.space_group_name_H-M   'P 1'
#
loop_
_entity.id
_entity.type
_entity.pdbx_description
1 polymer ?
#
loop_
_entity_poly.entity_id
_entity_poly.type
_entity_poly.pdbx_seq_one_letter_code
_entity_poly.pdbx_strand_id
1 'polypeptide(L)'
;MDGGAVTTSPAVVSPQHRILVRSRIARTMFGADEVLVAAKQLCQIEGIDVAQDLDEVTYVHFLFDTHQTVLANGAETESLFTGDEALKSVGPAALEEIFTIFPELRAPEHAHVPARELVSGGQGRKLAMRHLQNRKPLVGEV
;
A
#
# COMPACT_ATOMS: atom_id res chain seq x y z
N MET A 1 -25.99 11.33 -3.55
CA MET A 1 -25.02 10.22 -3.56
C MET A 1 -24.52 10.15 -2.13
N ASP A 2 -25.08 9.24 -1.36
CA ASP A 2 -24.97 9.26 0.10
C ASP A 2 -23.58 8.79 0.51
N GLY A 3 -22.87 9.65 1.24
CA GLY A 3 -21.54 9.40 1.75
C GLY A 3 -21.57 8.18 2.66
N GLY A 4 -20.98 7.08 2.18
CA GLY A 4 -20.78 5.87 2.96
C GLY A 4 -20.07 6.22 4.28
N ALA A 5 -20.60 5.70 5.38
CA ALA A 5 -20.07 5.93 6.71
C ALA A 5 -18.57 5.57 6.73
N VAL A 6 -17.71 6.58 6.91
CA VAL A 6 -16.31 6.35 7.26
C VAL A 6 -16.31 5.69 8.63
N THR A 7 -15.88 4.43 8.68
CA THR A 7 -15.64 3.73 9.93
C THR A 7 -14.61 4.54 10.73
N THR A 8 -14.92 4.86 11.99
CA THR A 8 -14.05 5.69 12.85
C THR A 8 -12.84 4.93 13.40
N SER A 9 -12.70 3.64 13.08
CA SER A 9 -11.59 2.80 13.52
C SER A 9 -10.40 2.89 12.56
N PRO A 10 -9.16 2.89 13.07
CA PRO A 10 -7.97 2.93 12.23
C PRO A 10 -7.89 1.72 11.29
N ALA A 11 -7.26 1.89 10.13
CA ALA A 11 -6.95 0.77 9.24
C ALA A 11 -5.87 -0.13 9.87
N VAL A 12 -6.11 -1.44 9.88
CA VAL A 12 -5.11 -2.44 10.28
C VAL A 12 -4.67 -3.17 9.02
N VAL A 13 -3.37 -3.16 8.74
CA VAL A 13 -2.80 -3.71 7.51
C VAL A 13 -1.56 -4.56 7.79
N SER A 14 -1.21 -5.43 6.84
CA SER A 14 0.07 -6.13 6.88
C SER A 14 1.25 -5.13 6.91
N PRO A 15 2.37 -5.43 7.59
CA PRO A 15 3.56 -4.57 7.60
C PRO A 15 4.09 -4.22 6.20
N GLN A 16 3.86 -5.09 5.21
CA GLN A 16 4.32 -4.90 3.83
C GLN A 16 3.29 -4.20 2.95
N HIS A 17 2.03 -4.09 3.39
CA HIS A 17 0.97 -3.41 2.66
C HIS A 17 1.35 -1.95 2.46
N ARG A 18 1.20 -1.43 1.25
CA ARG A 18 1.60 -0.06 0.94
C ARG A 18 0.48 0.93 1.15
N ILE A 19 0.89 2.07 1.70
CA ILE A 19 0.08 3.25 1.97
C ILE A 19 0.49 4.34 0.99
N LEU A 20 -0.49 5.07 0.46
CA LEU A 20 -0.24 6.23 -0.38
C LEU A 20 0.31 7.38 0.46
N VAL A 21 1.41 7.97 -0.01
CA VAL A 21 1.96 9.22 0.51
C VAL A 21 1.86 10.24 -0.60
N ARG A 22 1.20 11.37 -0.33
CA ARG A 22 0.99 12.46 -1.28
C ARG A 22 1.51 13.77 -0.69
N SER A 23 2.65 14.25 -1.18
CA SER A 23 3.28 15.43 -0.60
C SER A 23 4.35 16.07 -1.49
N ARG A 24 4.62 17.36 -1.24
CA ARG A 24 5.76 18.05 -1.86
C ARG A 24 7.11 17.39 -1.51
N ILE A 25 7.20 16.68 -0.37
CA ILE A 25 8.40 15.93 0.01
C ILE A 25 8.58 14.73 -0.92
N ALA A 26 7.50 14.01 -1.24
CA ALA A 26 7.50 12.94 -2.24
C ALA A 26 7.93 13.47 -3.61
N ARG A 27 7.32 14.57 -4.09
CA ARG A 27 7.71 15.24 -5.35
C ARG A 27 9.19 15.57 -5.37
N THR A 28 9.72 16.14 -4.29
CA THR A 28 11.14 16.50 -4.18
C THR A 28 12.07 15.28 -4.16
N MET A 29 11.62 14.15 -3.62
CA MET A 29 12.46 12.95 -3.46
C MET A 29 12.46 12.05 -4.69
N PHE A 30 11.31 11.92 -5.34
CA PHE A 30 11.04 10.89 -6.33
C PHE A 30 10.62 11.49 -7.68
N GLY A 31 10.34 12.80 -7.74
CA GLY A 31 9.78 13.42 -8.93
C GLY A 31 8.29 13.14 -9.13
N ALA A 32 7.63 12.50 -8.16
CA ALA A 32 6.23 12.12 -8.19
C ALA A 32 5.46 12.67 -6.99
N ASP A 33 4.24 13.15 -7.22
CA ASP A 33 3.36 13.70 -6.19
C ASP A 33 2.89 12.66 -5.20
N GLU A 34 2.77 11.43 -5.70
CA GLU A 34 2.13 10.29 -5.05
C GLU A 34 3.03 9.08 -5.17
N VAL A 35 3.30 8.45 -4.03
CA VAL A 35 4.15 7.26 -3.95
C VAL A 35 3.56 6.23 -2.98
N LEU A 36 3.87 4.95 -3.18
CA LEU A 36 3.41 3.85 -2.34
C LEU A 36 4.53 3.33 -1.43
N VAL A 37 4.31 3.43 -0.13
CA VAL A 37 5.29 3.11 0.92
C VAL A 37 4.76 2.00 1.81
N ALA A 38 5.55 0.95 2.03
CA ALA A 38 5.18 -0.13 2.94
C ALA A 38 4.94 0.40 4.36
N ALA A 39 3.83 0.01 4.98
CA ALA A 39 3.36 0.50 6.27
C ALA A 39 4.45 0.46 7.36
N LYS A 40 5.24 -0.61 7.41
CA LYS A 40 6.33 -0.77 8.40
C LYS A 40 7.43 0.30 8.33
N GLN A 41 7.58 1.00 7.20
CA GLN A 41 8.55 2.09 7.09
C GLN A 41 8.00 3.43 7.60
N LEU A 42 6.69 3.48 7.87
CA LEU A 42 5.98 4.66 8.34
C LEU A 42 5.78 4.67 9.86
N CYS A 43 6.14 3.60 10.58
CA CYS A 43 5.95 3.49 12.05
C CYS A 43 6.67 4.53 12.92
N GLN A 44 7.46 5.44 12.32
CA GLN A 44 8.05 6.59 13.04
C GLN A 44 7.16 7.85 12.98
N ILE A 45 6.07 7.80 12.21
CA ILE A 45 5.07 8.85 12.12
C ILE A 45 4.06 8.63 13.24
N GLU A 46 3.76 9.70 13.97
CA GLU A 46 2.75 9.68 15.04
C GLU A 46 1.40 9.18 14.51
N GLY A 47 0.81 8.21 15.21
CA GLY A 47 -0.47 7.58 14.84
C GLY A 47 -0.35 6.37 13.90
N ILE A 48 0.87 5.91 13.57
CA ILE A 48 1.12 4.68 12.82
C ILE A 48 1.96 3.75 13.68
N ASP A 49 1.33 2.71 14.22
CA ASP A 49 1.96 1.80 15.17
C ASP A 49 1.80 0.34 14.75
N VAL A 50 2.68 -0.51 15.28
CA VAL A 50 2.51 -1.97 15.14
C VAL A 50 1.44 -2.40 16.14
N ALA A 51 0.34 -2.97 15.64
CA ALA A 51 -0.68 -3.57 16.49
C ALA A 51 -0.10 -4.79 17.24
N GLN A 52 -0.15 -4.76 18.57
CA GLN A 52 0.39 -5.82 19.45
C GLN A 52 -0.72 -6.58 20.19
N ASP A 53 -1.96 -6.12 20.06
CA ASP A 53 -3.15 -6.54 20.79
C ASP A 53 -4.11 -7.37 19.92
N LEU A 54 -3.60 -7.98 18.85
CA LEU A 54 -4.37 -8.83 17.94
C LEU A 54 -4.09 -10.30 18.22
N ASP A 55 -5.11 -11.02 18.70
CA ASP A 55 -5.02 -12.47 18.94
C ASP A 55 -4.98 -13.28 17.64
N GLU A 56 -5.68 -12.81 16.60
CA GLU A 56 -5.74 -13.43 15.28
C GLU A 56 -5.81 -12.36 14.19
N VAL A 57 -5.23 -12.66 13.01
CA VAL A 57 -5.26 -11.79 11.84
C VAL A 57 -5.72 -12.56 10.63
N THR A 58 -6.75 -12.05 9.96
CA THR A 58 -7.19 -12.53 8.64
C THR A 58 -6.82 -11.51 7.57
N TYR A 59 -6.00 -11.91 6.60
CA TYR A 59 -5.66 -11.08 5.45
C TYR A 59 -6.63 -11.33 4.30
N VAL A 60 -7.27 -10.26 3.83
CA VAL A 60 -8.14 -10.29 2.65
C VAL A 60 -7.41 -9.57 1.52
N HIS A 61 -7.13 -10.29 0.44
CA HIS A 61 -6.56 -9.73 -0.77
C HIS A 61 -7.66 -9.57 -1.83
N PHE A 62 -7.71 -8.42 -2.48
CA PHE A 62 -8.54 -8.18 -3.65
C PHE A 62 -7.66 -7.65 -4.78
N LEU A 63 -7.92 -8.16 -5.98
CA LEU A 63 -7.16 -7.93 -7.19
C LEU A 63 -8.06 -7.29 -8.24
N PHE A 64 -7.49 -6.40 -9.03
CA PHE A 64 -8.13 -5.73 -10.16
C PHE A 64 -7.31 -6.00 -11.42
N ASP A 65 -7.88 -5.75 -12.61
CA ASP A 65 -7.20 -5.84 -13.91
C ASP A 65 -5.91 -5.00 -13.96
N THR A 66 -5.85 -3.92 -13.17
CA THR A 66 -4.65 -3.09 -12.98
C THR A 66 -4.46 -2.78 -11.51
N HIS A 67 -3.23 -2.54 -11.07
CA HIS A 67 -2.98 -2.17 -9.68
C HIS A 67 -3.68 -0.84 -9.35
N GLN A 68 -4.46 -0.81 -8.27
CA GLN A 68 -5.25 0.36 -7.86
C GLN A 68 -4.88 0.83 -6.44
N THR A 69 -5.17 2.10 -6.17
CA THR A 69 -5.26 2.61 -4.80
C THR A 69 -6.71 2.53 -4.34
N VAL A 70 -6.94 2.07 -3.11
CA VAL A 70 -8.26 1.94 -2.50
C VAL A 70 -8.31 2.62 -1.14
N LEU A 71 -9.50 3.05 -0.73
CA LEU A 71 -9.71 3.63 0.59
C LEU A 71 -10.04 2.53 1.61
N ALA A 72 -9.19 2.40 2.63
CA ALA A 72 -9.40 1.51 3.77
C ALA A 72 -9.46 2.35 5.05
N ASN A 73 -10.63 2.42 5.69
CA ASN A 73 -10.88 3.21 6.90
C ASN A 73 -10.31 4.64 6.85
N GLY A 74 -10.47 5.32 5.71
CA GLY A 74 -9.99 6.68 5.49
C GLY A 74 -8.52 6.80 5.08
N ALA A 75 -7.74 5.71 5.08
CA ALA A 75 -6.38 5.67 4.54
C ALA A 75 -6.38 5.17 3.09
N GLU A 76 -5.66 5.85 2.20
CA GLU A 76 -5.44 5.38 0.83
C GLU A 76 -4.33 4.31 0.85
N THR A 77 -4.66 3.11 0.40
CA THR A 77 -3.79 1.93 0.42
C THR A 77 -3.79 1.25 -0.93
N GLU A 78 -2.91 0.27 -1.12
CA GLU A 78 -2.84 -0.48 -2.36
C GLU A 78 -3.85 -1.65 -2.43
N SER A 79 -4.30 -2.01 -3.64
CA SER A 79 -4.86 -3.35 -3.91
C SER A 79 -3.73 -4.38 -4.01
N LEU A 80 -4.02 -5.67 -4.18
CA LEU A 80 -2.95 -6.66 -4.37
C LEU A 80 -2.13 -6.31 -5.63
N PHE A 81 -0.84 -6.02 -5.44
CA PHE A 81 0.12 -5.84 -6.53
C PHE A 81 0.79 -7.17 -6.84
N THR A 82 0.59 -7.72 -8.04
CA THR A 82 1.03 -9.09 -8.40
C THR A 82 2.47 -9.18 -8.90
N GLY A 83 3.37 -8.33 -8.42
CA GLY A 83 4.80 -8.48 -8.72
C GLY A 83 5.35 -9.82 -8.21
N ASP A 84 6.56 -10.19 -8.65
CA ASP A 84 7.20 -11.51 -8.49
C ASP A 84 7.09 -12.18 -7.11
N GLU A 85 6.99 -11.41 -6.04
CA GLU A 85 6.92 -11.91 -4.66
C GLU A 85 5.49 -12.02 -4.09
N ALA A 86 4.53 -11.23 -4.59
CA ALA A 86 3.21 -11.13 -3.95
C ALA A 86 2.32 -12.35 -4.21
N LEU A 87 2.41 -12.94 -5.41
CA LEU A 87 1.67 -14.16 -5.73
C LEU A 87 2.14 -15.38 -4.92
N LYS A 88 3.31 -15.31 -4.28
CA LYS A 88 3.81 -16.38 -3.41
C LYS A 88 3.10 -16.41 -2.06
N SER A 89 2.46 -15.31 -1.63
CA SER A 89 1.85 -15.22 -0.30
C SER A 89 0.39 -15.66 -0.22
N VAL A 90 -0.31 -15.82 -1.36
CA VAL A 90 -1.74 -16.16 -1.39
C VAL A 90 -2.01 -17.67 -1.30
N GLY A 91 -0.96 -18.51 -1.37
CA GLY A 91 -1.06 -19.96 -1.31
C GLY A 91 -1.49 -20.59 -2.65
N PRO A 92 -1.27 -21.90 -2.83
CA PRO A 92 -1.39 -22.55 -4.14
C PRO A 92 -2.83 -22.58 -4.69
N ALA A 93 -3.84 -22.73 -3.82
CA ALA A 93 -5.25 -22.78 -4.25
C ALA A 93 -5.73 -21.40 -4.77
N ALA A 94 -5.48 -20.33 -4.01
CA ALA A 94 -5.83 -18.97 -4.44
C ALA A 94 -4.99 -18.53 -5.65
N LEU A 95 -3.73 -18.97 -5.74
CA LEU A 95 -2.89 -18.70 -6.91
C LEU A 95 -3.48 -19.30 -8.19
N GLU A 96 -3.98 -20.54 -8.13
CA GLU A 96 -4.63 -21.18 -9.28
C GLU A 96 -5.95 -20.50 -9.65
N GLU A 97 -6.72 -20.05 -8.66
CA GLU A 97 -7.93 -19.25 -8.88
C GLU A 97 -7.58 -17.92 -9.57
N ILE A 98 -6.57 -17.20 -9.08
CA ILE A 98 -6.08 -15.95 -9.69
C ILE A 98 -5.69 -16.19 -11.14
N PHE A 99 -4.93 -17.24 -11.44
CA PHE A 99 -4.52 -17.53 -12.82
C PHE A 99 -5.66 -18.01 -13.71
N THR A 100 -6.75 -18.52 -13.13
CA THR A 100 -7.96 -18.86 -13.87
C THR A 100 -8.71 -17.59 -14.28
N ILE A 101 -8.74 -16.58 -13.41
CA ILE A 101 -9.41 -15.30 -13.65
C ILE A 101 -8.56 -14.35 -14.51
N PHE A 102 -7.25 -14.32 -14.24
CA PHE A 102 -6.25 -13.44 -14.86
C PHE A 102 -5.13 -14.28 -15.51
N PRO A 103 -5.42 -14.97 -16.62
CA PRO A 103 -4.47 -15.89 -17.26
C PRO A 103 -3.18 -15.22 -17.73
N GLU A 104 -3.23 -13.93 -18.05
CA GLU A 104 -2.08 -13.11 -18.44
C GLU A 104 -0.99 -13.03 -17.37
N LEU A 105 -1.34 -13.19 -16.07
CA LEU A 105 -0.37 -13.20 -14.98
C LEU A 105 0.54 -14.45 -14.98
N ARG A 106 0.24 -15.46 -15.79
CA ARG A 106 1.13 -16.61 -16.01
C ARG A 106 2.30 -16.28 -16.94
N ALA A 107 2.17 -15.24 -17.77
CA ALA A 107 3.20 -14.88 -18.74
C ALA A 107 4.35 -14.13 -18.05
N PRO A 108 5.60 -14.63 -18.10
CA PRO A 108 6.75 -13.97 -17.47
C PRO A 108 6.99 -12.54 -17.98
N GLU A 109 6.60 -12.26 -19.22
CA GLU A 109 6.70 -10.96 -19.86
C GLU A 109 5.56 -9.99 -19.51
N HIS A 110 4.55 -10.42 -18.75
CA HIS A 110 3.45 -9.54 -18.37
C HIS A 110 3.95 -8.45 -17.42
N ALA A 111 3.86 -7.19 -17.88
CA ALA A 111 4.33 -6.06 -17.10
C ALA A 111 3.37 -5.78 -15.92
N HIS A 112 3.85 -5.99 -14.70
CA HIS A 112 3.14 -5.56 -13.49
C HIS A 112 3.34 -4.06 -13.27
N VAL A 113 2.39 -3.26 -13.76
CA VAL A 113 2.42 -1.80 -13.62
C VAL A 113 1.78 -1.40 -12.29
N PRO A 114 2.50 -0.74 -11.37
CA PRO A 114 1.91 -0.31 -10.12
C PRO A 114 1.07 0.96 -10.31
N ALA A 115 0.04 1.14 -9.46
CA ALA A 115 -0.82 2.32 -9.47
C ALA A 115 -0.02 3.63 -9.33
N ARG A 116 1.05 3.58 -8.52
CA ARG A 116 1.97 4.68 -8.22
C ARG A 116 3.37 4.13 -8.02
N GLU A 117 4.36 5.02 -8.00
CA GLU A 117 5.76 4.65 -7.79
C GLU A 117 5.93 3.89 -6.46
N LEU A 118 6.48 2.68 -6.55
CA LEU A 118 6.76 1.84 -5.39
C LEU A 118 8.10 2.24 -4.77
N VAL A 119 8.07 2.67 -3.51
CA VAL A 119 9.28 3.12 -2.83
C VAL A 119 9.96 1.93 -2.14
N SER A 120 11.28 1.84 -2.25
CA SER A 120 12.07 0.84 -1.51
C SER A 120 12.00 1.07 0.01
N GLY A 121 12.35 0.05 0.80
CA GLY A 121 12.31 0.15 2.26
C GLY A 121 13.16 1.30 2.83
N GLY A 122 14.40 1.44 2.35
CA GLY A 122 15.30 2.50 2.79
C GLY A 122 14.83 3.90 2.39
N GLN A 123 14.33 4.07 1.16
CA GLN A 123 13.77 5.34 0.70
C GLN A 123 12.48 5.71 1.45
N GLY A 124 11.61 4.73 1.73
CA GLY A 124 10.37 4.93 2.47
C GLY A 124 10.63 5.42 3.90
N ARG A 125 11.62 4.81 4.57
CA ARG A 125 12.05 5.26 5.89
C ARG A 125 12.62 6.68 5.86
N LYS A 126 13.41 7.03 4.84
CA LYS A 126 13.94 8.38 4.66
C LYS A 126 12.83 9.40 4.40
N LEU A 127 11.81 9.03 3.63
CA LEU A 127 10.63 9.86 3.38
C LEU A 127 9.92 10.16 4.69
N ALA A 128 9.60 9.15 5.48
CA ALA A 128 8.94 9.32 6.76
C ALA A 128 9.78 10.16 7.76
N MET A 129 11.11 10.00 7.79
CA MET A 129 11.99 10.87 8.59
C MET A 129 11.88 12.35 8.18
N ARG A 130 11.81 12.64 6.88
CA ARG A 130 11.64 14.02 6.40
C ARG A 130 10.28 14.59 6.75
N HIS A 131 9.22 13.80 6.68
CA HIS A 131 7.89 14.22 7.12
C HIS A 131 7.88 14.58 8.61
N LEU A 132 8.50 13.74 9.44
CA LEU A 132 8.66 13.98 10.87
C LEU A 132 9.46 15.27 11.16
N GLN A 133 10.64 15.42 10.56
CA GLN A 133 11.51 16.59 10.76
C GLN A 133 10.86 17.91 10.33
N ASN A 134 10.13 17.90 9.22
CA ASN A 134 9.47 19.09 8.68
C ASN A 134 8.06 19.30 9.26
N ARG A 135 7.58 18.41 10.13
CA ARG A 135 6.21 18.42 10.69
C ARG A 135 5.15 18.56 9.60
N LYS A 136 5.27 17.75 8.55
CA LYS A 136 4.33 17.74 7.41
C LYS A 136 3.55 16.43 7.38
N PRO A 137 2.22 16.47 7.17
CA PRO A 137 1.41 15.25 7.06
C PRO A 137 1.84 14.42 5.85
N LEU A 138 1.58 13.11 5.88
CA LEU A 138 1.88 12.19 4.77
C LEU A 138 0.98 12.44 3.55
N VAL A 139 -0.20 12.99 3.76
CA VAL A 139 -1.13 13.43 2.71
C VAL A 139 -1.38 14.92 2.91
N GLY A 140 -1.10 15.72 1.89
CA GLY A 140 -1.34 17.16 1.90
C GLY A 140 -1.31 17.76 0.50
N GLU A 141 -1.49 19.08 0.42
CA GLU A 141 -1.40 19.81 -0.86
C GLU A 141 0.01 19.70 -1.47
N VAL A 142 0.07 19.54 -2.80
CA VAL A 142 1.31 19.24 -3.56
C VAL A 142 1.69 20.35 -4.52
#